data_AF-A0A1Q7ULT3-F1
#
_entry.id   AF-A0A1Q7ULT3-F1
#
_cell.length_a   1.000
_cell.length_b   1.000
_cell.length_c   1.000
_cell.angle_alpha   90.00
_cell.angle_beta   90.00
_cell.angle_gamma   90.00
#
_symmetry.space_group_name_H-M   'P 1'
#
loop_
_entity.id
_entity.type
_entity.pdbx_description
1 polymer ?
#
loop_
_entity_poly.entity_id
_entity_poly.type
_entity_poly.pdbx_seq_one_letter_code
_entity_poly.pdbx_strand_id
1 'polypeptide(L)'
;MSNTEDINEHVRKGELPEQQLTDEQATALQQLLRFRSDVEWQGHQVAMAANSIAEALDKGGNVSPEMISHVRAQILLAHLQLDDLERLLASLA
;
A
#
# COMPACT_ATOMS: atom_id res chain seq x y z
N MET A 1 -34.67 46.79 -38.81
CA MET A 1 -34.82 45.40 -39.29
C MET A 1 -33.41 44.87 -39.46
N SER A 2 -32.81 43.94 -38.72
CA SER A 2 -33.17 42.93 -37.69
C SER A 2 -32.03 42.96 -36.64
N ASN A 3 -32.23 42.88 -35.31
CA ASN A 3 -32.45 41.67 -34.47
C ASN A 3 -31.39 40.57 -34.77
N THR A 4 -30.57 40.02 -33.86
CA THR A 4 -30.64 39.83 -32.39
C THR A 4 -29.26 39.35 -31.86
N GLU A 5 -28.96 39.61 -30.58
CA GLU A 5 -28.23 38.76 -29.59
C GLU A 5 -26.83 38.17 -29.90
N ASP A 6 -25.82 38.50 -29.08
CA ASP A 6 -25.30 37.66 -27.97
C ASP A 6 -24.49 36.47 -28.54
N ILE A 7 -23.18 36.35 -28.30
CA ILE A 7 -22.66 35.43 -27.29
C ILE A 7 -21.34 35.96 -26.73
N ASN A 8 -21.43 36.27 -25.44
CA ASN A 8 -20.36 36.30 -24.46
C ASN A 8 -19.64 34.92 -24.42
N GLU A 9 -18.45 34.78 -25.02
CA GLU A 9 -17.62 33.59 -24.83
C GLU A 9 -16.41 33.89 -23.94
N HIS A 10 -16.71 33.97 -22.65
CA HIS A 10 -15.80 33.56 -21.59
C HIS A 10 -15.35 32.11 -21.86
N VAL A 11 -14.23 31.93 -22.58
CA VAL A 11 -13.55 30.63 -22.64
C VAL A 11 -12.77 30.43 -21.34
N ARG A 12 -13.53 30.22 -20.26
CA ARG A 12 -13.08 29.46 -19.10
C ARG A 12 -13.63 28.06 -19.29
N LYS A 13 -12.82 27.12 -19.79
CA LYS A 13 -12.97 25.67 -19.56
C LYS A 13 -11.86 24.90 -20.26
N GLY A 14 -10.88 24.53 -19.46
CA GLY A 14 -9.74 23.70 -19.88
C GLY A 14 -8.96 23.17 -18.66
N GLU A 15 -9.14 23.77 -17.49
CA GLU A 15 -8.82 23.11 -16.23
C GLU A 15 -9.91 22.05 -15.99
N LEU A 16 -9.57 20.78 -16.27
CA LEU A 16 -10.12 19.69 -15.49
C LEU A 16 -10.04 20.13 -14.02
N PRO A 17 -11.09 19.95 -13.21
CA PRO A 17 -10.91 20.20 -11.79
C PRO A 17 -9.77 19.28 -11.37
N GLU A 18 -8.61 19.87 -11.04
CA GLU A 18 -7.69 19.23 -10.13
C GLU A 18 -8.56 18.93 -8.92
N GLN A 19 -9.04 17.69 -8.82
CA GLN A 19 -9.80 17.23 -7.69
C GLN A 19 -8.81 17.29 -6.53
N GLN A 20 -8.77 18.44 -5.87
CA GLN A 20 -8.04 18.62 -4.63
C GLN A 20 -8.68 17.66 -3.65
N LEU A 21 -7.93 16.62 -3.29
CA LEU A 21 -8.32 15.69 -2.26
C LEU A 21 -8.68 16.50 -1.01
N THR A 22 -9.73 16.10 -0.31
CA THR A 22 -9.98 16.64 1.02
C THR A 22 -8.80 16.29 1.94
N ASP A 23 -8.59 17.06 3.02
CA ASP A 23 -7.50 16.78 3.97
C ASP A 23 -7.56 15.33 4.52
N GLU A 24 -8.77 14.80 4.69
CA GLU A 24 -9.02 13.41 5.07
C GLU A 24 -8.59 12.41 3.98
N GLN A 25 -8.94 12.68 2.72
CA GLN A 25 -8.54 11.83 1.57
C GLN A 25 -7.02 11.87 1.34
N ALA A 26 -6.39 13.04 1.51
CA ALA A 26 -4.94 13.19 1.42
C ALA A 26 -4.23 12.40 2.52
N THR A 27 -4.75 12.46 3.75
CA THR A 27 -4.23 11.69 4.90
C THR A 27 -4.39 10.18 4.67
N ALA A 28 -5.56 9.73 4.23
CA ALA A 28 -5.83 8.34 3.92
C ALA A 28 -4.89 7.80 2.82
N LEU A 29 -4.67 8.59 1.76
CA LEU A 29 -3.75 8.23 0.69
C LEU A 29 -2.30 8.10 1.18
N GLN A 30 -1.84 9.03 2.03
CA GLN A 30 -0.50 8.93 2.63
C GLN A 30 -0.36 7.68 3.50
N GLN A 31 -1.38 7.34 4.28
CA GLN A 31 -1.38 6.12 5.09
C GLN A 31 -1.32 4.87 4.21
N LEU A 32 -2.10 4.81 3.12
CA LEU A 32 -2.07 3.70 2.17
C LEU A 32 -0.71 3.53 1.50
N LEU A 33 -0.07 4.62 1.08
CA LEU A 33 1.27 4.59 0.48
C LEU A 33 2.33 4.07 1.46
N ARG A 34 2.22 4.46 2.74
CA ARG A 34 3.08 3.93 3.79
C ARG A 34 2.85 2.42 3.97
N PHE A 35 1.60 1.99 4.11
CA PHE A 35 1.26 0.57 4.25
C PHE A 35 1.74 -0.28 3.08
N ARG A 36 1.64 0.21 1.85
CA ARG A 36 2.20 -0.46 0.68
C ARG A 36 3.70 -0.75 0.87
N SER A 37 4.45 0.26 1.29
CA SER A 37 5.90 0.14 1.51
C SER A 37 6.21 -0.84 2.65
N ASP A 38 5.44 -0.78 3.74
CA ASP A 38 5.58 -1.67 4.89
C ASP A 38 5.30 -3.14 4.54
N VAL A 39 4.25 -3.39 3.73
CA VAL A 39 3.88 -4.74 3.26
C VAL A 39 4.93 -5.30 2.29
N GLU A 40 5.42 -4.49 1.33
CA GLU A 40 6.50 -4.91 0.43
C GLU A 40 7.77 -5.26 1.22
N TRP A 41 8.14 -4.44 2.19
CA TRP A 41 9.28 -4.70 3.08
C TRP A 41 9.10 -5.98 3.90
N GLN A 42 7.93 -6.19 4.49
CA GLN A 42 7.68 -7.38 5.31
C GLN A 42 7.63 -8.66 4.46
N GLY A 43 7.10 -8.59 3.24
CA GLY A 43 7.19 -9.68 2.28
C GLY A 43 8.65 -10.08 2.00
N HIS A 44 9.53 -9.10 1.85
CA HIS A 44 10.97 -9.34 1.71
C HIS A 44 11.57 -10.00 2.96
N GLN A 45 11.19 -9.57 4.17
CA GLN A 45 11.66 -10.17 5.42
C GLN A 45 11.23 -11.65 5.57
N VAL A 46 9.99 -11.97 5.22
CA VAL A 46 9.50 -13.37 5.20
C VAL A 46 10.31 -14.20 4.21
N ALA A 47 10.56 -13.67 3.01
CA ALA A 47 11.34 -14.37 1.99
C ALA A 47 12.78 -14.63 2.45
N MET A 48 13.45 -13.63 3.03
CA MET A 48 14.81 -13.80 3.59
C MET A 48 14.85 -14.84 4.71
N ALA A 49 13.89 -14.79 5.64
CA ALA A 49 13.80 -15.74 6.73
C ALA A 49 13.60 -17.17 6.21
N ALA A 50 12.67 -17.37 5.26
CA ALA A 50 12.43 -18.68 4.66
C ALA A 50 13.63 -19.18 3.85
N ASN A 51 14.33 -18.28 3.15
CA ASN A 51 15.53 -18.62 2.37
C ASN A 51 16.66 -19.16 3.27
N SER A 52 16.77 -18.67 4.51
CA SER A 52 17.75 -19.20 5.45
C SER A 52 17.53 -20.69 5.76
N ILE A 53 16.27 -21.12 5.85
CA ILE A 53 15.91 -22.54 6.03
C ILE A 53 16.23 -23.33 4.77
N ALA A 54 15.85 -22.81 3.60
CA ALA A 54 16.14 -23.47 2.33
C ALA A 54 17.65 -23.67 2.12
N GLU A 55 18.47 -22.65 2.41
CA GLU A 55 19.93 -22.69 2.30
C GLU A 55 20.55 -23.70 3.28
N ALA A 56 20.05 -23.77 4.52
CA ALA A 56 20.52 -24.77 5.48
C ALA A 56 20.23 -26.19 4.97
N LEU A 57 19.04 -26.44 4.42
CA LEU A 57 18.67 -27.74 3.87
C LEU A 57 19.47 -28.10 2.61
N ASP A 58 19.68 -27.15 1.70
CA ASP A 58 20.47 -27.34 0.46
C ASP A 58 21.92 -27.74 0.77
N LYS A 59 22.50 -27.14 1.81
CA LYS A 59 23.86 -27.46 2.28
C LYS A 59 23.95 -28.72 3.13
N GLY A 60 22.85 -29.46 3.32
CA GLY A 60 22.79 -30.63 4.20
C GLY A 60 22.96 -30.30 5.68
N GLY A 61 22.75 -29.04 6.07
CA GLY A 61 22.76 -28.57 7.44
C GLY A 61 21.46 -28.85 8.18
N ASN A 62 21.45 -28.55 9.47
CA ASN A 62 20.27 -28.70 10.32
C ASN A 62 19.50 -27.39 10.41
N VAL A 63 18.17 -27.48 10.40
CA VAL A 63 17.28 -26.36 10.68
C VAL A 63 17.11 -26.26 12.20
N SER A 64 17.54 -25.15 12.79
CA SER A 64 17.42 -24.95 14.24
C SER A 64 16.02 -24.49 14.65
N PRO A 65 15.60 -24.73 15.90
CA PRO A 65 14.36 -24.17 16.44
C PRO A 65 14.28 -22.64 16.35
N GLU A 66 15.41 -21.95 16.45
CA GLU A 66 15.50 -20.50 16.33
C GLU A 66 15.19 -20.04 14.91
N MET A 67 15.67 -20.75 13.88
CA MET A 67 15.35 -20.45 12.48
C MET A 67 13.85 -20.58 12.21
N ILE A 68 13.23 -21.66 12.72
CA ILE A 68 11.79 -21.88 12.62
C ILE A 68 11.02 -20.78 13.35
N SER A 69 11.47 -20.41 14.55
CA SER A 69 10.85 -19.35 15.35
C SER A 69 10.95 -18.00 14.66
N HIS A 70 12.09 -17.70 14.04
CA HIS A 70 12.28 -16.47 13.27
C HIS A 70 11.34 -16.39 12.07
N VAL A 71 11.22 -17.46 11.27
CA VAL A 71 10.27 -17.51 10.14
C VAL A 71 8.84 -17.31 10.61
N ARG A 72 8.43 -18.01 11.69
CA ARG A 72 7.10 -17.83 12.28
C ARG A 72 6.84 -16.39 12.72
N ALA A 73 7.83 -15.75 13.34
CA ALA A 73 7.72 -14.35 13.76
C ALA A 73 7.51 -13.42 12.56
N GLN A 74 8.26 -13.60 11.46
CA GLN A 74 8.08 -12.80 10.25
C GLN A 74 6.72 -13.02 9.59
N ILE A 75 6.23 -14.26 9.56
CA ILE A 75 4.89 -14.57 9.03
C ILE A 75 3.81 -13.90 9.89
N LEU A 76 3.92 -13.97 11.22
CA LEU A 76 2.96 -13.35 12.12
C LEU A 76 2.94 -11.82 11.96
N LEU A 77 4.11 -11.18 11.84
CA LEU A 77 4.20 -9.75 11.57
C LEU A 77 3.54 -9.36 10.24
N ALA A 78 3.74 -10.17 9.19
CA ALA A 78 3.07 -9.96 7.91
C ALA A 78 1.54 -10.00 8.03
N HIS A 79 1.01 -10.98 8.78
CA HIS A 79 -0.43 -11.06 9.03
C HIS A 79 -0.96 -9.83 9.77
N LEU A 80 -0.29 -9.40 10.84
CA LEU A 80 -0.72 -8.22 11.60
C LEU A 80 -0.78 -6.94 10.73
N GLN A 81 0.21 -6.76 9.86
CA GLN A 81 0.21 -5.61 8.95
C GLN A 81 -0.90 -5.68 7.89
N LEU A 82 -1.25 -6.88 7.42
CA LEU A 82 -2.36 -7.08 6.50
C LEU A 82 -3.70 -6.82 7.18
N ASP A 83 -3.88 -7.25 8.44
CA ASP A 83 -5.08 -6.98 9.23
C ASP A 83 -5.25 -5.46 9.47
N ASP A 84 -4.15 -4.75 9.76
CA ASP A 84 -4.16 -3.29 9.90
C ASP A 84 -4.52 -2.57 8.60
N LEU A 85 -4.02 -3.06 7.45
CA LEU A 85 -4.38 -2.56 6.13
C LEU A 85 -5.85 -2.81 5.81
N GLU A 86 -6.38 -4.00 6.10
CA GLU A 86 -7.80 -4.33 5.91
C GLU A 86 -8.68 -3.37 6.73
N ARG A 87 -8.33 -3.14 8.00
CA ARG A 87 -9.05 -2.19 8.86
C ARG A 87 -8.99 -0.76 8.32
N LEU A 88 -7.85 -0.32 7.80
CA LEU A 88 -7.73 0.99 7.15
C LEU A 88 -8.64 1.07 5.93
N LEU A 89 -8.61 0.08 5.04
CA LEU A 89 -9.45 0.06 3.83
C LEU A 89 -10.94 0.05 4.17
N ALA A 90 -11.34 -0.71 5.19
CA ALA A 90 -12.71 -0.73 5.68
C ALA A 90 -13.16 0.62 6.26
N SER A 91 -12.25 1.43 6.80
CA SER A 91 -12.57 2.79 7.28
C SER A 91 -12.76 3.83 6.18
N LEU A 92 -12.37 3.50 4.93
CA LEU A 92 -12.48 4.36 3.76
C LEU A 92 -13.67 4.00 2.86
N ALA A 93 -14.36 2.88 3.13
CA ALA A 93 -15.51 2.37 2.40
C ALA A 93 -16.83 2.89 2.98
#